data_AF-A0A9X2LU28-F1
#
_entry.id   AF-A0A9X2LU28-F1
#
_cell.length_a   1.000
_cell.length_b   1.000
_cell.length_c   1.000
_cell.angle_alpha   90.00
_cell.angle_beta   90.00
_cell.angle_gamma   90.00
#
_symmetry.space_group_name_H-M   'P 1'
#
loop_
_entity.id
_entity.type
_entity.pdbx_description
1 polymer ?
#
loop_
_entity_poly.entity_id
_entity_poly.type
_entity_poly.pdbx_seq_one_letter_code
_entity_poly.pdbx_strand_id
1 'polypeptide(L)'
;MPVIDLVRALTDAGFGRLRVPVGLGGFGVDLPTLFELLAQAGEADSNVPQILRGHFITVEILRHAEDQETATYWLRKVAAGAVFGNAQSELNGAPFETTTKVESVDGQHLVSGTKFHSTGSQYADYIRVAVADDEGNRWFAVVPARHPGVAHLDDWDGIGQRLTGSGTTVFDRVPVADHGELGHDKEDLRSLNSFVQLVHLANLTCIARSLVVETAAMVQGHSRASLHALSDKATQDPDVLGMVGRLYAYRFTADAVLRKVSEALESAETADTPEPSPRHTSRPRLPRSRSSTSFWRQRTWPSTLAVPPPYASGRIWIATGATPARRPRTTPSSSSPA
;
A
#
# COMPACT_ATOMS: atom_id res chain seq x y z
N MET A 1 -4.45 19.94 1.78
CA MET A 1 -5.41 19.10 2.51
C MET A 1 -4.59 18.25 3.48
N PRO A 2 -4.91 18.24 4.79
CA PRO A 2 -4.33 17.30 5.75
C PRO A 2 -4.43 15.84 5.27
N VAL A 3 -3.47 14.99 5.63
CA VAL A 3 -3.42 13.59 5.16
C VAL A 3 -4.61 12.78 5.68
N ILE A 4 -5.06 13.06 6.91
CA ILE A 4 -6.28 12.45 7.45
C ILE A 4 -7.50 12.75 6.56
N ASP A 5 -7.63 13.98 6.08
CA ASP A 5 -8.75 14.40 5.21
C ASP A 5 -8.63 13.74 3.83
N LEU A 6 -7.41 13.52 3.31
CA LEU A 6 -7.19 12.74 2.09
C LEU A 6 -7.69 11.30 2.25
N VAL A 7 -7.30 10.64 3.35
CA VAL A 7 -7.73 9.27 3.65
C VAL A 7 -9.25 9.20 3.75
N ARG A 8 -9.89 10.19 4.40
CA ARG A 8 -11.36 10.27 4.49
C ARG A 8 -12.02 10.48 3.13
N ALA A 9 -11.51 11.41 2.32
CA ALA A 9 -12.03 11.63 0.97
C ALA A 9 -11.95 10.36 0.11
N LEU A 10 -10.85 9.61 0.21
CA LEU A 10 -10.70 8.32 -0.47
C LEU A 10 -11.72 7.28 0.05
N THR A 11 -11.91 7.18 1.36
CA THR A 11 -12.85 6.21 1.94
C THR A 11 -14.30 6.55 1.64
N ASP A 12 -14.65 7.84 1.64
CA ASP A 12 -15.98 8.34 1.28
C ASP A 12 -16.28 8.08 -0.20
N ALA A 13 -15.26 8.15 -1.07
CA ALA A 13 -15.34 7.72 -2.46
C ALA A 13 -15.42 6.19 -2.62
N GLY A 14 -15.32 5.42 -1.52
CA GLY A 14 -15.41 3.97 -1.50
C GLY A 14 -14.08 3.24 -1.74
N PHE A 15 -12.94 3.94 -1.72
CA PHE A 15 -11.63 3.33 -1.99
C PHE A 15 -11.28 2.23 -0.98
N GLY A 16 -11.59 2.41 0.31
CA GLY A 16 -11.32 1.38 1.33
C GLY A 16 -12.12 0.07 1.14
N ARG A 17 -13.28 0.14 0.48
CA ARG A 17 -14.16 -1.02 0.27
C ARG A 17 -14.01 -1.69 -1.10
N LEU A 18 -12.93 -1.39 -1.83
CA LEU A 18 -12.65 -1.97 -3.15
C LEU A 18 -12.69 -3.50 -3.14
N ARG A 19 -12.03 -4.14 -2.17
CA ARG A 19 -11.98 -5.61 -2.06
C ARG A 19 -13.12 -6.22 -1.27
N VAL A 20 -13.90 -5.42 -0.53
CA VAL A 20 -15.03 -5.95 0.25
C VAL A 20 -16.05 -6.60 -0.72
N PRO A 21 -16.58 -7.80 -0.44
CA PRO A 21 -17.56 -8.45 -1.31
C PRO A 21 -18.80 -7.58 -1.57
N VAL A 22 -19.36 -7.67 -2.78
CA VAL A 22 -20.55 -6.90 -3.19
C VAL A 22 -21.73 -7.13 -2.24
N GLY A 23 -21.97 -8.39 -1.82
CA GLY A 23 -23.04 -8.74 -0.87
C GLY A 23 -22.88 -8.14 0.53
N LEU A 24 -21.68 -7.62 0.86
CA LEU A 24 -21.39 -6.93 2.11
C LEU A 24 -21.28 -5.41 1.94
N GLY A 25 -21.59 -4.88 0.74
CA GLY A 25 -21.61 -3.45 0.45
C GLY A 25 -20.30 -2.89 -0.12
N GLY A 26 -19.38 -3.75 -0.57
CA GLY A 26 -18.16 -3.34 -1.27
C GLY A 26 -18.25 -3.42 -2.80
N PHE A 27 -17.11 -3.26 -3.47
CA PHE A 27 -17.02 -3.35 -4.93
C PHE A 27 -16.56 -4.71 -5.46
N GLY A 28 -15.96 -5.55 -4.61
CA GLY A 28 -15.46 -6.87 -4.98
C GLY A 28 -14.49 -6.88 -6.16
N VAL A 29 -13.70 -5.82 -6.35
CA VAL A 29 -12.77 -5.73 -7.49
C VAL A 29 -11.67 -6.78 -7.38
N ASP A 30 -11.12 -7.23 -8.51
CA ASP A 30 -9.99 -8.16 -8.54
C ASP A 30 -8.66 -7.51 -8.10
N LEU A 31 -7.62 -8.33 -7.86
CA LEU A 31 -6.30 -7.83 -7.46
C LEU A 31 -5.66 -6.93 -8.54
N PRO A 32 -5.69 -7.24 -9.85
CA PRO A 32 -5.18 -6.35 -10.89
C PRO A 32 -5.80 -4.96 -10.82
N THR A 33 -7.12 -4.87 -10.66
CA THR A 33 -7.83 -3.60 -10.53
C THR A 33 -7.44 -2.88 -9.24
N LEU A 34 -7.38 -3.57 -8.10
CA LEU A 34 -6.92 -2.98 -6.84
C LEU A 34 -5.52 -2.35 -7.00
N PHE A 35 -4.57 -3.10 -7.53
CA PHE A 35 -3.18 -2.63 -7.60
C PHE A 35 -2.99 -1.53 -8.64
N GLU A 36 -3.75 -1.53 -9.73
CA GLU A 36 -3.80 -0.41 -10.66
C GLU A 36 -4.36 0.86 -9.99
N LEU A 37 -5.46 0.74 -9.24
CA LEU A 37 -6.05 1.87 -8.51
C LEU A 37 -5.12 2.41 -7.42
N LEU A 38 -4.40 1.53 -6.72
CA LEU A 38 -3.36 1.92 -5.77
C LEU A 38 -2.22 2.68 -6.47
N ALA A 39 -1.72 2.18 -7.60
CA ALA A 39 -0.68 2.86 -8.36
C ALA A 39 -1.15 4.23 -8.89
N GLN A 40 -2.40 4.34 -9.35
CA GLN A 40 -2.98 5.62 -9.78
C GLN A 40 -3.12 6.61 -8.62
N ALA A 41 -3.64 6.18 -7.47
CA ALA A 41 -3.73 7.03 -6.29
C ALA A 41 -2.33 7.48 -5.82
N GLY A 42 -1.37 6.56 -5.87
CA GLY A 42 0.03 6.82 -5.54
C GLY A 42 0.72 7.81 -6.49
N GLU A 43 0.25 7.95 -7.73
CA GLU A 43 0.83 8.87 -8.71
C GLU A 43 0.56 10.33 -8.29
N ALA A 44 -0.57 10.57 -7.62
CA ALA A 44 -0.88 11.84 -7.00
C ALA A 44 -0.15 12.05 -5.66
N ASP A 45 -0.01 11.00 -4.84
CA ASP A 45 0.76 11.03 -3.60
C ASP A 45 1.30 9.64 -3.25
N SER A 46 2.62 9.46 -3.36
CA SER A 46 3.29 8.18 -3.12
C SER A 46 3.10 7.62 -1.70
N ASN A 47 2.64 8.41 -0.72
CA ASN A 47 2.33 7.93 0.63
C ASN A 47 1.04 7.09 0.67
N VAL A 48 0.09 7.30 -0.25
CA VAL A 48 -1.25 6.71 -0.18
C VAL A 48 -1.25 5.17 -0.19
N PRO A 49 -0.56 4.48 -1.11
CA PRO A 49 -0.60 3.02 -1.11
C PRO A 49 0.03 2.44 0.15
N GLN A 50 1.05 3.11 0.69
CA GLN A 50 1.71 2.71 1.92
C GLN A 50 0.83 2.95 3.16
N ILE A 51 0.11 4.08 3.23
CA ILE A 51 -0.88 4.36 4.29
C ILE A 51 -1.95 3.26 4.33
N LEU A 52 -2.49 2.90 3.16
CA LEU A 52 -3.58 1.92 3.04
C LEU A 52 -3.11 0.46 3.04
N ARG A 53 -1.79 0.21 3.14
CA ARG A 53 -1.22 -1.15 3.15
C ARG A 53 -1.83 -2.01 4.25
N GLY A 54 -1.82 -1.52 5.50
CA GLY A 54 -2.38 -2.23 6.65
C GLY A 54 -3.89 -2.49 6.51
N HIS A 55 -4.58 -1.55 5.88
CA HIS A 55 -6.00 -1.64 5.61
C HIS A 55 -6.33 -2.80 4.67
N PHE A 56 -5.74 -2.82 3.47
CA PHE A 56 -6.04 -3.87 2.50
C PHE A 56 -5.53 -5.25 2.92
N ILE A 57 -4.40 -5.33 3.64
CA ILE A 57 -3.97 -6.59 4.27
C ILE A 57 -5.06 -7.12 5.20
N THR A 58 -5.63 -6.25 6.05
CA THR A 58 -6.70 -6.65 6.98
C THR A 58 -7.97 -7.07 6.23
N VAL A 59 -8.33 -6.37 5.16
CA VAL A 59 -9.48 -6.74 4.32
C VAL A 59 -9.28 -8.13 3.68
N GLU A 60 -8.11 -8.41 3.11
CA GLU A 60 -7.85 -9.74 2.53
C GLU A 60 -7.85 -10.85 3.60
N ILE A 61 -7.25 -10.59 4.77
CA ILE A 61 -7.33 -11.51 5.92
C ILE A 61 -8.79 -11.84 6.27
N LEU A 62 -9.65 -10.83 6.38
CA LEU A 62 -11.05 -11.03 6.73
C LEU A 62 -11.83 -11.74 5.63
N ARG A 63 -11.53 -11.51 4.35
CA ARG A 63 -12.17 -12.18 3.22
C ARG A 63 -11.91 -13.69 3.18
N HIS A 64 -10.79 -14.13 3.75
CA HIS A 64 -10.40 -15.53 3.80
C HIS A 64 -10.47 -16.12 5.22
N ALA A 65 -11.02 -15.39 6.19
CA ALA A 65 -11.12 -15.87 7.56
C ALA A 65 -12.16 -17.00 7.67
N GLU A 66 -11.87 -18.01 8.49
CA GLU A 66 -12.80 -19.11 8.77
C GLU A 66 -14.00 -18.62 9.62
N ASP A 67 -13.74 -17.76 10.60
CA ASP A 67 -14.77 -17.11 11.42
C ASP A 67 -15.56 -16.08 10.60
N GLN A 68 -16.67 -16.54 10.03
CA GLN A 68 -17.56 -15.75 9.20
C GLN A 68 -18.32 -14.66 9.97
N GLU A 69 -18.52 -14.83 11.28
CA GLU A 69 -19.21 -13.82 12.11
C GLU A 69 -18.32 -12.58 12.24
N THR A 70 -17.09 -12.78 12.72
CA THR A 70 -16.09 -11.71 12.84
C THR A 70 -15.77 -11.10 11.49
N ALA A 71 -15.59 -11.92 10.45
CA ALA A 71 -15.34 -11.44 9.09
C ALA A 71 -16.46 -10.53 8.58
N THR A 72 -17.72 -10.99 8.69
CA THR A 72 -18.89 -10.23 8.25
C THR A 72 -19.05 -8.94 9.02
N TYR A 73 -18.84 -8.97 10.34
CA TYR A 73 -18.89 -7.77 11.18
C TYR A 73 -17.92 -6.69 10.69
N TRP A 74 -16.64 -7.03 10.56
CA TRP A 74 -15.62 -6.06 10.17
C TRP A 74 -15.72 -5.63 8.70
N LEU A 75 -16.03 -6.55 7.78
CA LEU A 75 -16.21 -6.20 6.37
C LEU A 75 -17.38 -5.23 6.17
N ARG A 76 -18.46 -5.35 6.95
CA ARG A 76 -19.55 -4.35 6.96
C ARG A 76 -19.11 -3.00 7.52
N LYS A 77 -18.27 -2.97 8.56
CA LYS A 77 -17.67 -1.72 9.06
C LYS A 77 -16.81 -1.05 7.99
N VAL A 78 -15.99 -1.82 7.27
CA VAL A 78 -15.18 -1.31 6.14
C VAL A 78 -16.09 -0.79 5.01
N ALA A 79 -17.15 -1.52 4.67
CA ALA A 79 -18.13 -1.07 3.68
C ALA A 79 -18.81 0.26 4.05
N ALA A 80 -18.94 0.52 5.36
CA ALA A 80 -19.44 1.77 5.94
C ALA A 80 -18.36 2.86 6.13
N GLY A 81 -17.12 2.63 5.66
CA GLY A 81 -16.06 3.64 5.64
C GLY A 81 -14.97 3.48 6.71
N ALA A 82 -14.99 2.40 7.50
CA ALA A 82 -13.95 2.17 8.51
C ALA A 82 -12.58 1.84 7.88
N VAL A 83 -11.52 2.47 8.38
CA VAL A 83 -10.13 2.26 7.97
C VAL A 83 -9.34 1.53 9.05
N PHE A 84 -8.48 0.63 8.61
CA PHE A 84 -7.57 -0.13 9.48
C PHE A 84 -6.13 0.37 9.34
N GLY A 85 -5.50 0.63 10.47
CA GLY A 85 -4.05 0.76 10.63
C GLY A 85 -3.41 -0.57 11.01
N ASN A 86 -2.08 -0.59 11.05
CA ASN A 86 -1.33 -1.73 11.55
C ASN A 86 -0.41 -1.33 12.71
N ALA A 87 -0.20 -2.24 13.65
CA ALA A 87 0.78 -2.09 14.71
C ALA A 87 1.36 -3.47 15.08
N GLN A 88 2.38 -3.91 14.34
CA GLN A 88 2.94 -5.25 14.49
C GLN A 88 4.36 -5.26 15.07
N SER A 89 5.24 -4.42 14.54
CA SER A 89 6.67 -4.43 14.84
C SER A 89 6.99 -3.67 16.14
N GLU A 90 8.09 -4.06 16.79
CA GLU A 90 8.64 -3.42 17.98
C GLU A 90 10.13 -3.12 17.76
N LEU A 91 10.64 -2.04 18.35
CA LEU A 91 12.04 -1.62 18.22
C LEU A 91 13.00 -2.52 19.01
N ASN A 92 12.51 -3.10 20.11
CA ASN A 92 13.32 -3.86 21.05
C ASN A 92 12.93 -5.34 20.95
N GLY A 93 13.91 -6.21 20.70
CA GLY A 93 13.72 -7.66 20.66
C GLY A 93 14.25 -8.32 19.39
N ALA A 94 14.22 -9.64 19.35
CA ALA A 94 14.42 -10.38 18.11
C ALA A 94 13.29 -10.06 17.12
N PRO A 95 13.51 -10.19 15.79
CA PRO A 95 12.42 -10.10 14.82
C PRO A 95 11.24 -10.99 15.27
N PHE A 96 10.03 -10.44 15.29
CA PHE A 96 8.78 -11.09 15.73
C PHE A 96 8.60 -11.30 17.25
N GLU A 97 9.53 -10.86 18.09
CA GLU A 97 9.28 -10.76 19.53
C GLU A 97 8.21 -9.68 19.78
N THR A 98 7.21 -10.01 20.59
CA THR A 98 6.09 -9.12 20.90
C THR A 98 6.00 -8.97 22.41
N THR A 99 6.33 -7.78 22.90
CA THR A 99 6.25 -7.40 24.32
C THR A 99 4.97 -6.66 24.65
N THR A 100 4.25 -6.15 23.64
CA THR A 100 2.88 -5.63 23.79
C THR A 100 1.96 -6.76 24.25
N LYS A 101 1.30 -6.58 25.40
CA LYS A 101 0.48 -7.63 26.04
C LYS A 101 -1.00 -7.35 25.87
N VAL A 102 -1.77 -8.43 25.87
CA VAL A 102 -3.19 -8.38 26.22
C VAL A 102 -3.34 -8.85 27.66
N GLU A 103 -4.10 -8.11 28.47
CA GLU A 103 -4.42 -8.44 29.85
C GLU A 103 -5.93 -8.64 30.00
N SER A 104 -6.35 -9.70 30.68
CA SER A 104 -7.75 -9.92 31.05
C SER A 104 -8.10 -9.17 32.34
N VAL A 105 -8.98 -8.17 32.25
CA VAL A 105 -9.48 -7.40 33.40
C VAL A 105 -11.00 -7.36 33.36
N ASP A 106 -11.65 -7.86 34.41
CA ASP A 106 -13.12 -7.86 34.56
C ASP A 106 -13.87 -8.44 33.34
N GLY A 107 -13.28 -9.45 32.68
CA GLY A 107 -13.85 -10.08 31.48
C GLY A 107 -13.61 -9.31 30.18
N GLN A 108 -12.79 -8.26 30.20
CA GLN A 108 -12.36 -7.52 29.00
C GLN A 108 -10.86 -7.71 28.76
N HIS A 109 -10.49 -7.82 27.49
CA HIS A 109 -9.11 -7.81 27.05
C HIS A 109 -8.62 -6.37 26.84
N LEU A 110 -7.54 -5.99 27.52
CA LEU A 110 -6.92 -4.67 27.44
C LEU A 110 -5.51 -4.79 26.85
N VAL A 111 -5.21 -3.97 25.83
CA VAL A 111 -3.91 -3.94 25.16
C VAL A 111 -3.03 -2.85 25.76
N SER A 112 -1.83 -3.23 26.19
CA SER A 112 -0.81 -2.32 26.71
C SER A 112 0.55 -2.61 26.07
N GLY A 113 1.25 -1.58 25.63
CA GLY A 113 2.58 -1.72 25.05
C GLY A 113 2.94 -0.61 24.08
N THR A 114 4.05 -0.79 23.36
CA THR A 114 4.53 0.19 22.39
C THR A 114 4.93 -0.50 21.11
N LYS A 115 4.35 -0.05 20.00
CA LYS A 115 4.63 -0.52 18.65
C LYS A 115 5.38 0.55 17.87
N PHE A 116 6.21 0.11 16.93
CA PHE A 116 6.93 0.96 16.00
C PHE A 116 6.61 0.55 14.56
N HIS A 117 6.86 1.43 13.59
CA HIS A 117 6.45 1.23 12.20
C HIS A 117 4.93 1.04 12.04
N SER A 118 4.13 1.74 12.84
CA SER A 118 2.66 1.64 12.90
C SER A 118 1.94 2.30 11.71
N THR A 119 2.39 1.97 10.51
CA THR A 119 2.06 2.65 9.25
C THR A 119 0.55 2.81 9.06
N GLY A 120 0.11 4.05 8.81
CA GLY A 120 -1.29 4.38 8.58
C GLY A 120 -2.16 4.43 9.83
N SER A 121 -1.68 3.98 11.00
CA SER A 121 -2.48 3.91 12.23
C SER A 121 -2.93 5.27 12.73
N GLN A 122 -2.12 6.32 12.54
CA GLN A 122 -2.53 7.68 12.87
C GLN A 122 -3.68 8.22 12.02
N TYR A 123 -4.04 7.55 10.92
CA TYR A 123 -5.14 7.92 10.03
C TYR A 123 -6.36 6.99 10.14
N ALA A 124 -6.22 5.90 10.88
CA ALA A 124 -7.21 4.83 10.95
C ALA A 124 -8.36 5.11 11.94
N ASP A 125 -9.41 4.30 11.84
CA ASP A 125 -10.48 4.17 12.84
C ASP A 125 -10.17 3.05 13.83
N TYR A 126 -9.57 1.98 13.32
CA TYR A 126 -9.20 0.78 14.08
C TYR A 126 -7.75 0.39 13.78
N ILE A 127 -7.09 -0.25 14.72
CA ILE A 127 -5.72 -0.75 14.54
C ILE A 127 -5.74 -2.25 14.74
N ARG A 128 -5.23 -3.00 13.74
CA ARG A 128 -4.89 -4.41 13.91
C ARG A 128 -3.52 -4.50 14.60
N VAL A 129 -3.52 -4.92 15.85
CA VAL A 129 -2.34 -4.98 16.72
C VAL A 129 -1.89 -6.43 16.89
N ALA A 130 -0.60 -6.69 16.71
CA ALA A 130 -0.01 -7.95 17.15
C ALA A 130 0.34 -7.84 18.64
N VAL A 131 -0.12 -8.76 19.48
CA VAL A 131 0.15 -8.78 20.91
C VAL A 131 0.62 -10.18 21.33
N ALA A 132 1.18 -10.29 22.52
CA ALA A 132 1.44 -11.57 23.17
C ALA A 132 0.26 -11.89 24.09
N ASP A 133 -0.27 -13.10 23.97
CA ASP A 133 -1.22 -13.66 24.94
C ASP A 133 -0.54 -14.02 26.27
N ASP A 134 -1.31 -14.56 27.21
CA ASP A 134 -0.83 -14.99 28.53
C ASP A 134 0.26 -16.09 28.46
N GLU A 135 0.30 -16.85 27.36
CA GLU A 135 1.28 -17.91 27.09
C GLU A 135 2.52 -17.41 26.33
N GLY A 136 2.53 -16.13 25.92
CA GLY A 136 3.58 -15.52 25.11
C GLY A 136 3.50 -15.84 23.62
N ASN A 137 2.41 -16.44 23.16
CA ASN A 137 2.17 -16.68 21.74
C ASN A 137 1.70 -15.41 21.06
N ARG A 138 2.09 -15.24 19.79
CA ARG A 138 1.64 -14.11 18.98
C ARG A 138 0.15 -14.25 18.69
N TRP A 139 -0.61 -13.24 19.05
CA TRP A 139 -2.05 -13.12 18.90
C TRP A 139 -2.38 -11.79 18.23
N PHE A 140 -3.55 -11.67 17.60
CA PHE A 140 -4.00 -10.43 17.00
C PHE A 140 -5.26 -9.89 17.69
N ALA A 141 -5.28 -8.58 17.89
CA ALA A 141 -6.42 -7.84 18.39
C ALA A 141 -6.76 -6.67 17.47
N VAL A 142 -8.01 -6.22 17.49
CA VAL A 142 -8.43 -4.93 16.94
C VAL A 142 -8.78 -3.99 18.08
N VAL A 143 -8.18 -2.81 18.07
CA VAL A 143 -8.48 -1.75 19.04
C VAL A 143 -8.95 -0.47 18.34
N PRO A 144 -9.76 0.39 18.97
CA PRO A 144 -10.13 1.69 18.42
C PRO A 144 -8.92 2.62 18.35
N ALA A 145 -8.58 3.13 17.17
CA ALA A 145 -7.39 3.95 16.93
C ALA A 145 -7.42 5.32 17.64
N ARG A 146 -8.61 5.74 18.08
CA ARG A 146 -8.88 7.05 18.73
C ARG A 146 -9.27 6.92 20.21
N HIS A 147 -9.10 5.74 20.80
CA HIS A 147 -9.30 5.57 22.22
C HIS A 147 -8.30 6.47 23.00
N PRO A 148 -8.68 7.08 24.14
CA PRO A 148 -7.78 7.96 24.91
C PRO A 148 -6.46 7.32 25.34
N GLY A 149 -6.44 5.99 25.51
CA GLY A 149 -5.23 5.22 25.78
C GLY A 149 -4.34 4.94 24.56
N VAL A 150 -4.67 5.45 23.37
CA VAL A 150 -3.85 5.32 22.16
C VAL A 150 -3.15 6.65 21.89
N ALA A 151 -1.82 6.66 21.96
CA ALA A 151 -1.00 7.79 21.55
C ALA A 151 -0.25 7.46 20.26
N HIS A 152 -0.47 8.27 19.22
CA HIS A 152 0.30 8.26 17.98
C HIS A 152 1.40 9.31 18.09
N LEU A 153 2.65 8.89 18.14
CA LEU A 153 3.78 9.82 18.18
C LEU A 153 4.16 10.22 16.75
N ASP A 154 4.39 11.52 16.54
CA ASP A 154 4.87 12.06 15.26
C ASP A 154 6.41 12.03 15.22
N ASP A 155 6.97 10.82 15.27
CA ASP A 155 8.41 10.56 15.35
C ASP A 155 8.97 9.82 14.13
N TRP A 156 8.18 9.76 13.05
CA TRP A 156 8.62 9.19 11.78
C TRP A 156 9.48 10.20 10.98
N ASP A 157 10.77 9.90 10.83
CA ASP A 157 11.71 10.73 10.05
C ASP A 157 12.38 9.95 8.91
N GLY A 158 11.56 9.33 8.05
CA GLY A 158 12.04 8.72 6.81
C GLY A 158 12.48 9.76 5.76
N ILE A 159 13.50 9.44 4.94
CA ILE A 159 13.93 10.29 3.81
C ILE A 159 12.85 10.45 2.72
N GLY A 160 11.92 9.50 2.65
CA GLY A 160 10.75 9.46 1.77
C GLY A 160 9.60 8.81 2.52
N GLN A 161 8.42 8.71 1.88
CA GLN A 161 7.22 8.18 2.56
C GLN A 161 6.95 8.95 3.88
N ARG A 162 7.17 10.27 3.86
CA ARG A 162 7.23 11.11 5.07
C ARG A 162 5.88 11.26 5.76
N LEU A 163 4.79 11.05 5.03
CA LEU A 163 3.43 11.28 5.49
C LEU A 163 2.69 9.97 5.78
N THR A 164 3.36 8.83 5.84
CA THR A 164 2.71 7.54 6.04
C THR A 164 2.24 7.28 7.46
N GLY A 165 2.73 8.06 8.44
CA GLY A 165 2.44 7.82 9.84
C GLY A 165 2.98 6.51 10.35
N SER A 166 4.22 6.20 9.97
CA SER A 166 4.92 4.97 10.37
C SER A 166 5.67 5.12 11.70
N GLY A 167 5.28 6.08 12.53
CA GLY A 167 5.91 6.35 13.81
C GLY A 167 5.52 5.35 14.90
N THR A 168 5.80 5.73 16.13
CA THR A 168 5.48 4.98 17.34
C THR A 168 3.98 5.07 17.66
N THR A 169 3.39 3.96 18.07
CA THR A 169 2.05 3.93 18.70
C THR A 169 2.16 3.32 20.08
N VAL A 170 1.73 4.06 21.10
CA VAL A 170 1.65 3.60 22.48
C VAL A 170 0.21 3.23 22.82
N PHE A 171 0.05 2.09 23.47
CA PHE A 171 -1.21 1.60 24.00
C PHE A 171 -1.12 1.56 25.52
N ASP A 172 -2.03 2.25 26.19
CA ASP A 172 -2.24 2.20 27.63
C ASP A 172 -3.65 1.67 27.91
N ARG A 173 -3.71 0.38 28.29
CA ARG A 173 -4.93 -0.33 28.70
C ARG A 173 -6.12 -0.12 27.75
N VAL A 174 -5.86 -0.26 26.45
CA VAL A 174 -6.86 -0.01 25.41
C VAL A 174 -7.75 -1.23 25.25
N PRO A 175 -9.09 -1.11 25.39
CA PRO A 175 -9.97 -2.25 25.24
C PRO A 175 -9.94 -2.79 23.80
N VAL A 176 -9.90 -4.11 23.68
CA VAL A 176 -10.18 -4.81 22.42
C VAL A 176 -11.62 -4.49 22.01
N ALA A 177 -11.81 -4.13 20.75
CA ALA A 177 -13.13 -3.81 20.20
C ALA A 177 -14.01 -5.07 20.12
N ASP A 178 -15.32 -4.89 20.01
CA ASP A 178 -16.25 -5.99 19.72
C ASP A 178 -15.82 -6.74 18.45
N HIS A 179 -15.83 -8.08 18.50
CA HIS A 179 -15.29 -8.98 17.46
C HIS A 179 -13.81 -8.71 17.13
N GLY A 180 -13.10 -7.99 17.99
CA GLY A 180 -11.70 -7.60 17.79
C GLY A 180 -10.70 -8.69 18.13
N GLU A 181 -11.15 -9.79 18.71
CA GLU A 181 -10.33 -10.96 19.02
C GLU A 181 -10.03 -11.74 17.74
N LEU A 182 -8.86 -11.45 17.16
CA LEU A 182 -8.48 -12.00 15.87
C LEU A 182 -7.75 -13.33 15.95
N GLY A 183 -7.33 -13.81 17.12
CA GLY A 183 -6.75 -15.15 17.23
C GLY A 183 -5.31 -15.26 16.73
N HIS A 184 -4.83 -16.51 16.65
CA HIS A 184 -3.46 -16.86 16.27
C HIS A 184 -3.27 -17.05 14.75
N ASP A 185 -4.32 -17.45 14.02
CA ASP A 185 -4.20 -18.02 12.66
C ASP A 185 -4.53 -17.06 11.51
N LYS A 186 -4.63 -15.75 11.76
CA LYS A 186 -5.09 -14.79 10.74
C LYS A 186 -4.03 -14.30 9.75
N GLU A 187 -2.83 -14.88 9.69
CA GLU A 187 -1.79 -14.53 8.70
C GLU A 187 -1.39 -15.67 7.75
N ASP A 188 -1.96 -16.88 7.89
CA ASP A 188 -1.56 -18.08 7.14
C ASP A 188 -2.08 -18.13 5.68
N LEU A 189 -2.53 -17.00 5.14
CA LEU A 189 -2.92 -16.91 3.73
C LEU A 189 -1.67 -17.06 2.86
N ARG A 190 -1.67 -18.12 2.03
CA ARG A 190 -0.56 -18.47 1.12
C ARG A 190 -0.12 -17.28 0.24
N SER A 191 -1.04 -16.42 -0.15
CA SER A 191 -0.82 -15.25 -1.00
C SER A 191 -0.42 -13.97 -0.25
N LEU A 192 -0.54 -13.91 1.09
CA LEU A 192 -0.43 -12.64 1.84
C LEU A 192 0.93 -11.97 1.69
N ASN A 193 2.00 -12.76 1.74
CA ASN A 193 3.35 -12.23 1.54
C ASN A 193 3.52 -11.63 0.14
N SER A 194 2.98 -12.29 -0.88
CA SER A 194 2.99 -11.78 -2.26
C SER A 194 2.14 -10.51 -2.39
N PHE A 195 0.97 -10.47 -1.76
CA PHE A 195 0.10 -9.30 -1.69
C PHE A 195 0.83 -8.10 -1.08
N VAL A 196 1.51 -8.31 0.05
CA VAL A 196 2.32 -7.31 0.72
C VAL A 196 3.42 -6.74 -0.20
N GLN A 197 4.12 -7.59 -0.94
CA GLN A 197 5.15 -7.14 -1.87
C GLN A 197 4.56 -6.41 -3.08
N LEU A 198 3.36 -6.80 -3.53
CA LEU A 198 2.65 -6.08 -4.60
C LEU A 198 2.25 -4.66 -4.21
N VAL A 199 1.96 -4.38 -2.93
CA VAL A 199 1.77 -2.99 -2.47
C VAL A 199 3.04 -2.15 -2.66
N HIS A 200 4.22 -2.73 -2.39
CA HIS A 200 5.49 -2.05 -2.66
C HIS A 200 5.74 -1.88 -4.16
N LEU A 201 5.37 -2.85 -4.99
CA LEU A 201 5.45 -2.71 -6.43
C LEU A 201 4.52 -1.59 -6.94
N ALA A 202 3.29 -1.47 -6.41
CA ALA A 202 2.38 -0.37 -6.75
C ALA A 202 2.97 1.00 -6.38
N ASN A 203 3.63 1.11 -5.22
CA ASN A 203 4.39 2.31 -4.83
C ASN A 203 5.53 2.63 -5.81
N LEU A 204 6.31 1.63 -6.24
CA LEU A 204 7.39 1.86 -7.20
C LEU A 204 6.84 2.27 -8.58
N THR A 205 5.76 1.64 -9.01
CA THR A 205 5.08 1.98 -10.27
C THR A 205 4.52 3.39 -10.24
N CYS A 206 3.88 3.81 -9.15
CA CYS A 206 3.34 5.15 -9.05
C CYS A 206 4.43 6.24 -9.12
N ILE A 207 5.55 6.03 -8.42
CA ILE A 207 6.71 6.93 -8.47
C ILE A 207 7.27 7.00 -9.89
N ALA A 208 7.37 5.86 -10.59
CA ALA A 208 7.84 5.84 -11.98
C ALA A 208 6.88 6.59 -12.93
N ARG A 209 5.56 6.51 -12.70
CA ARG A 209 4.56 7.29 -13.46
C ARG A 209 4.73 8.79 -13.24
N SER A 210 4.74 9.24 -11.97
CA SER A 210 4.89 10.65 -11.62
C SER A 210 6.21 11.22 -12.16
N LEU A 211 7.31 10.47 -12.04
CA LEU A 211 8.63 10.90 -12.49
C LEU A 211 8.66 11.23 -13.99
N VAL A 212 7.98 10.44 -14.83
CA VAL A 212 7.88 10.71 -16.27
C VAL A 212 7.04 11.95 -16.54
N VAL A 213 5.89 12.09 -15.89
CA VAL A 213 4.98 13.23 -16.08
C VAL A 213 5.66 14.53 -15.66
N GLU A 214 6.27 14.56 -14.47
CA GLU A 214 6.97 15.73 -13.93
C GLU A 214 8.20 16.10 -14.75
N THR A 215 9.00 15.11 -15.17
CA THR A 215 10.18 15.37 -16.00
C THR A 215 9.77 15.91 -17.36
N ALA A 216 8.74 15.35 -18.00
CA ALA A 216 8.24 15.86 -19.27
C ALA A 216 7.71 17.29 -19.15
N ALA A 217 6.93 17.59 -18.11
CA ALA A 217 6.45 18.94 -17.83
C ALA A 217 7.60 19.92 -17.57
N MET A 218 8.62 19.50 -16.82
CA MET A 218 9.82 20.28 -16.56
C MET A 218 10.56 20.61 -17.86
N VAL A 219 10.81 19.61 -18.71
CA VAL A 219 11.48 19.81 -20.01
C VAL A 219 10.68 20.73 -20.93
N GLN A 220 9.35 20.61 -20.97
CA GLN A 220 8.48 21.49 -21.76
C GLN A 220 8.47 22.94 -21.26
N GLY A 221 8.57 23.13 -19.94
CA GLY A 221 8.64 24.44 -19.31
C GLY A 221 10.00 25.14 -19.44
N HIS A 222 11.08 24.38 -19.74
CA HIS A 222 12.42 24.94 -19.90
C HIS A 222 12.65 25.45 -21.32
N SER A 223 12.73 26.77 -21.46
CA SER A 223 12.94 27.44 -22.75
C SER A 223 14.41 27.56 -23.16
N ARG A 224 15.35 27.35 -22.23
CA ARG A 224 16.78 27.65 -22.44
C ARG A 224 17.59 26.36 -22.53
N ALA A 225 18.25 26.15 -23.66
CA ALA A 225 19.18 25.05 -23.85
C ALA A 225 20.52 25.30 -23.13
N SER A 226 21.26 24.22 -22.87
CA SER A 226 22.64 24.28 -22.37
C SER A 226 23.54 24.99 -23.37
N LEU A 227 24.59 25.67 -22.90
CA LEU A 227 25.60 26.30 -23.75
C LEU A 227 26.27 25.30 -24.72
N HIS A 228 26.33 24.03 -24.32
CA HIS A 228 26.90 22.93 -25.09
C HIS A 228 25.84 22.01 -25.71
N ALA A 229 24.56 22.40 -25.68
CA ALA A 229 23.48 21.61 -26.27
C ALA A 229 23.63 21.53 -27.80
N LEU A 230 23.15 20.43 -28.37
CA LEU A 230 23.09 20.24 -29.83
C LEU A 230 21.86 20.91 -30.44
N SER A 231 20.99 21.52 -29.62
CA SER A 231 19.73 22.13 -30.05
C SER A 231 19.43 23.38 -29.23
N ASP A 232 18.75 24.35 -29.84
CA ASP A 232 18.35 25.61 -29.20
C ASP A 232 17.25 25.43 -28.14
N LYS A 233 16.58 24.26 -28.13
CA LYS A 233 15.48 23.92 -27.23
C LYS A 233 15.75 22.59 -26.54
N ALA A 234 15.54 22.54 -25.23
CA ALA A 234 15.63 21.31 -24.44
C ALA A 234 14.69 20.20 -24.93
N THR A 235 13.53 20.56 -25.48
CA THR A 235 12.56 19.63 -26.07
C THR A 235 13.01 18.98 -27.38
N GLN A 236 14.12 19.45 -27.97
CA GLN A 236 14.70 18.92 -29.21
C GLN A 236 16.10 18.34 -28.99
N ASP A 237 16.68 18.55 -27.80
CA ASP A 237 18.01 18.06 -27.49
C ASP A 237 17.99 16.52 -27.34
N PRO A 238 18.83 15.79 -28.11
CA PRO A 238 18.81 14.34 -28.13
C PRO A 238 19.24 13.69 -26.80
N ASP A 239 20.08 14.33 -25.99
CA ASP A 239 20.48 13.80 -24.68
C ASP A 239 19.33 13.92 -23.67
N VAL A 240 18.63 15.06 -23.70
CA VAL A 240 17.41 15.27 -22.90
C VAL A 240 16.34 14.27 -23.31
N LEU A 241 16.06 14.15 -24.61
CA LEU A 241 15.07 13.20 -25.14
C LEU A 241 15.47 11.75 -24.85
N GLY A 242 16.77 11.42 -24.91
CA GLY A 242 17.30 10.11 -24.53
C GLY A 242 17.05 9.76 -23.07
N MET A 243 17.20 10.73 -22.16
CA MET A 243 16.89 10.55 -20.74
C MET A 243 15.38 10.38 -20.51
N VAL A 244 14.54 11.24 -21.11
CA VAL A 244 13.07 11.11 -21.02
C VAL A 244 12.61 9.75 -21.56
N GLY A 245 13.15 9.31 -22.69
CA GLY A 245 12.87 7.99 -23.26
C GLY A 245 13.26 6.83 -22.33
N ARG A 246 14.38 6.96 -21.60
CA ARG A 246 14.80 5.98 -20.59
C ARG A 246 13.82 5.92 -19.41
N LEU A 247 13.40 7.08 -18.90
CA LEU A 247 12.39 7.14 -17.83
C LEU A 247 11.06 6.52 -18.28
N TYR A 248 10.64 6.81 -19.52
CA TYR A 248 9.45 6.20 -20.10
C TYR A 248 9.57 4.67 -20.19
N ALA A 249 10.74 4.15 -20.58
CA ALA A 249 11.00 2.71 -20.61
C ALA A 249 10.88 2.09 -19.21
N TYR A 250 11.42 2.73 -18.17
CA TYR A 250 11.28 2.26 -16.78
C TYR A 250 9.83 2.26 -16.30
N ARG A 251 9.07 3.34 -16.55
CA ARG A 251 7.63 3.38 -16.28
C ARG A 251 6.90 2.25 -16.98
N PHE A 252 7.12 2.08 -18.28
CA PHE A 252 6.48 1.02 -19.06
C PHE A 252 6.78 -0.38 -18.50
N THR A 253 8.03 -0.64 -18.10
CA THR A 253 8.40 -1.89 -17.44
C THR A 253 7.70 -2.06 -16.10
N ALA A 254 7.65 -1.03 -15.26
CA ALA A 254 6.97 -1.08 -13.96
C ALA A 254 5.47 -1.38 -14.11
N ASP A 255 4.79 -0.73 -15.06
CA ASP A 255 3.38 -0.99 -15.39
C ASP A 255 3.16 -2.44 -15.85
N ALA A 256 4.02 -2.93 -16.76
CA ALA A 256 3.91 -4.29 -17.26
C ALA A 256 4.13 -5.34 -16.18
N VAL A 257 5.09 -5.12 -15.28
CA VAL A 257 5.37 -6.04 -14.16
C VAL A 257 4.24 -5.99 -13.12
N LEU A 258 3.75 -4.81 -12.74
CA LEU A 258 2.62 -4.67 -11.81
C LEU A 258 1.40 -5.44 -12.30
N ARG A 259 1.01 -5.23 -13.56
CA ARG A 259 -0.10 -5.95 -14.17
C ARG A 259 0.15 -7.45 -14.20
N LYS A 260 1.33 -7.90 -14.66
CA LYS A 260 1.59 -9.33 -14.82
C LYS A 260 1.62 -10.08 -13.49
N VAL A 261 2.19 -9.49 -12.44
CA VAL A 261 2.31 -10.13 -11.12
C VAL A 261 0.97 -10.11 -10.39
N SER A 262 0.17 -9.04 -10.50
CA SER A 262 -1.17 -9.00 -9.92
C SER A 262 -2.13 -10.00 -10.60
N GLU A 263 -2.08 -10.14 -11.94
CA GLU A 263 -2.82 -11.18 -12.68
C GLU A 263 -2.43 -12.59 -12.23
N ALA A 264 -1.13 -12.83 -12.00
CA ALA A 264 -0.64 -14.12 -11.52
C ALA A 264 -1.11 -14.41 -10.09
N LEU A 265 -1.16 -13.41 -9.22
CA LEU A 265 -1.64 -13.58 -7.85
C LEU A 265 -3.15 -13.84 -7.82
N GLU A 266 -3.95 -13.08 -8.57
CA GLU A 266 -5.38 -13.31 -8.70
C GLU A 266 -5.65 -14.73 -9.21
N SER A 267 -4.97 -15.15 -10.26
CA SER A 267 -5.11 -16.51 -10.82
C SER A 267 -4.83 -17.59 -9.77
N ALA A 268 -3.83 -17.37 -8.91
CA ALA A 268 -3.47 -18.30 -7.84
C ALA A 268 -4.50 -18.31 -6.69
N GLU A 269 -5.15 -17.17 -6.40
CA GLU A 269 -6.20 -17.06 -5.40
C GLU A 269 -7.53 -17.67 -5.87
N THR A 270 -7.85 -17.52 -7.16
CA THR A 270 -9.11 -18.02 -7.73
C THR A 270 -9.02 -19.46 -8.24
N ALA A 271 -7.81 -20.02 -8.39
CA ALA A 271 -7.65 -21.40 -8.80
C ALA A 271 -8.17 -22.33 -7.69
N ASP A 272 -9.21 -23.11 -7.99
CA ASP A 272 -9.64 -24.24 -7.16
C ASP A 272 -8.44 -25.14 -6.90
N THR A 273 -7.86 -25.02 -5.71
CA THR A 273 -6.82 -25.94 -5.27
C THR A 273 -7.53 -27.01 -4.45
N PRO A 274 -7.43 -28.31 -4.82
CA PRO A 274 -7.92 -29.38 -3.97
C PRO A 274 -7.28 -29.28 -2.58
N GLU A 275 -7.99 -29.80 -1.58
CA GLU A 275 -7.66 -29.75 -0.15
C GLU A 275 -6.16 -29.69 0.18
N PRO A 276 -5.74 -28.90 1.18
CA PRO A 276 -4.39 -28.98 1.68
C PRO A 276 -4.10 -30.42 2.11
N SER A 277 -3.11 -31.05 1.45
CA SER A 277 -2.45 -32.25 1.95
C SER A 277 -2.20 -32.13 3.46
N PRO A 278 -2.50 -33.16 4.27
CA PRO A 278 -2.36 -33.09 5.72
C PRO A 278 -0.96 -32.60 6.08
N ARG A 279 -0.95 -31.59 6.97
CA ARG A 279 0.23 -30.89 7.48
C ARG A 279 1.39 -31.87 7.63
N HIS A 280 2.52 -31.60 6.97
CA HIS A 280 3.81 -32.16 7.40
C HIS A 280 4.13 -31.57 8.78
N THR A 281 3.55 -32.15 9.82
CA THR A 281 4.08 -32.09 11.17
C THR A 281 5.50 -32.63 11.13
N SER A 282 6.43 -31.91 11.75
CA SER A 282 7.84 -32.26 11.94
C SER A 282 8.73 -32.31 10.68
N ARG A 283 9.32 -31.15 10.33
CA ARG A 283 10.71 -31.17 9.86
C ARG A 283 11.62 -31.17 11.10
N PRO A 284 12.46 -32.18 11.33
CA PRO A 284 13.40 -32.14 12.43
C PRO A 284 14.37 -30.96 12.22
N ARG A 285 14.62 -30.20 13.30
CA ARG A 285 15.69 -29.20 13.34
C ARG A 285 17.01 -29.92 13.05
N LEU A 286 17.57 -29.70 11.86
CA LEU A 286 18.93 -30.13 11.57
C LEU A 286 19.90 -29.33 12.47
N PRO A 287 20.89 -29.98 13.11
CA PRO A 287 21.83 -29.30 13.97
C PRO A 287 22.67 -28.31 13.15
N ARG A 288 22.83 -27.09 13.68
CA ARG A 288 23.71 -26.06 13.12
C ARG A 288 25.16 -26.55 13.18
N SER A 289 25.71 -27.04 12.07
CA SER A 289 27.15 -27.13 11.89
C SER A 289 27.66 -25.87 11.17
N ARG A 290 28.71 -25.27 11.73
CA ARG A 290 29.51 -24.23 11.09
C ARG A 290 30.47 -24.92 10.11
N SER A 291 30.33 -24.67 8.80
CA SER A 291 31.45 -24.43 7.87
C SER A 291 31.03 -24.34 6.40
N SER A 292 31.65 -23.34 5.75
CA SER A 292 32.12 -23.23 4.35
C SER A 292 31.18 -23.32 3.13
N THR A 293 31.10 -22.17 2.45
CA THR A 293 31.24 -21.91 1.00
C THR A 293 30.69 -22.87 -0.08
N SER A 294 30.04 -22.21 -1.05
CA SER A 294 29.85 -22.57 -2.48
C SER A 294 28.60 -23.37 -2.85
N PHE A 295 27.57 -22.68 -3.36
CA PHE A 295 26.65 -23.25 -4.36
C PHE A 295 25.88 -22.15 -5.13
N TRP A 296 26.55 -21.46 -6.07
CA TRP A 296 25.87 -20.78 -7.17
C TRP A 296 26.12 -21.59 -8.43
N ARG A 297 25.13 -22.38 -8.87
CA ARG A 297 25.10 -22.92 -10.24
C ARG A 297 24.27 -21.97 -11.10
N GLN A 298 24.95 -21.36 -12.06
CA GLN A 298 24.37 -20.65 -13.20
C GLN A 298 23.40 -21.57 -13.95
N ARG A 299 22.16 -21.12 -14.15
CA ARG A 299 21.31 -21.59 -15.25
C ARG A 299 21.32 -20.53 -16.33
N THR A 300 21.86 -20.89 -17.48
CA THR A 300 21.86 -20.11 -18.71
C THR A 300 20.45 -20.08 -19.30
N TRP A 301 20.01 -18.90 -19.74
CA TRP A 301 18.76 -18.70 -20.45
C TRP A 301 18.98 -18.96 -21.95
N PRO A 302 18.10 -19.69 -22.66
CA PRO A 302 18.20 -19.84 -24.11
C PRO A 302 17.95 -18.51 -24.82
N SER A 303 18.89 -18.11 -25.66
CA SER A 303 18.85 -16.93 -26.51
C SER A 303 18.03 -17.21 -27.78
N THR A 304 16.70 -17.09 -27.70
CA THR A 304 15.81 -16.87 -28.85
C THR A 304 14.39 -16.55 -28.38
N LEU A 305 14.09 -15.26 -28.18
CA LEU A 305 12.72 -14.77 -28.15
C LEU A 305 12.60 -13.63 -29.15
N ALA A 306 11.94 -13.93 -30.26
CA ALA A 306 11.62 -12.96 -31.30
C ALA A 306 10.59 -11.96 -30.76
N VAL A 307 10.89 -10.67 -30.91
CA VAL A 307 10.01 -9.55 -30.56
C VAL A 307 9.07 -9.30 -31.76
N PRO A 308 7.73 -9.40 -31.61
CA PRO A 308 6.82 -8.95 -32.66
C PRO A 308 6.69 -7.41 -32.65
N PRO A 309 6.43 -6.77 -33.81
CA PRO A 309 6.40 -5.32 -33.94
C PRO A 309 5.19 -4.68 -33.22
N PRO A 310 5.27 -3.40 -32.82
CA PRO A 310 4.19 -2.72 -32.10
C PRO A 310 2.99 -2.46 -33.03
N TYR A 311 1.82 -2.90 -32.58
CA TYR A 311 0.54 -2.60 -33.22
C TYR A 311 0.15 -1.12 -33.06
N ALA A 312 -0.54 -0.66 -34.10
CA ALA A 312 -0.99 0.70 -34.32
C ALA A 312 -1.94 1.26 -33.25
N SER A 313 -1.85 2.58 -33.10
CA SER A 313 -2.66 3.48 -32.29
C SER A 313 -4.17 3.23 -32.35
N GLY A 314 -4.75 2.80 -31.22
CA GLY A 314 -6.18 2.91 -30.92
C GLY A 314 -6.39 4.01 -29.88
N ARG A 315 -6.91 5.16 -30.31
CA ARG A 315 -7.36 6.24 -29.43
C ARG A 315 -8.70 5.83 -28.79
N ILE A 316 -8.73 5.68 -27.47
CA ILE A 316 -9.99 5.67 -26.70
C ILE A 316 -10.23 7.11 -26.25
N TRP A 317 -11.33 7.69 -26.74
CA TRP A 317 -11.84 8.97 -26.27
C TRP A 317 -12.59 8.75 -24.95
N ILE A 318 -12.16 9.42 -23.87
CA ILE A 318 -13.03 9.68 -22.72
C ILE A 318 -13.39 11.17 -22.80
N ALA A 319 -14.67 11.43 -23.09
CA ALA A 319 -15.24 12.76 -23.08
C ALA A 319 -15.47 13.21 -21.63
N THR A 320 -14.68 14.17 -21.15
CA THR A 320 -15.03 14.97 -19.97
C THR A 320 -15.30 16.40 -20.42
N GLY A 321 -16.59 16.71 -20.55
CA GLY A 321 -17.05 18.08 -20.76
C GLY A 321 -16.94 18.86 -19.46
N ALA A 322 -16.00 19.79 -19.38
CA ALA A 322 -16.05 20.93 -18.47
C ALA A 322 -15.25 22.09 -19.07
N THR A 323 -15.94 23.06 -19.64
CA THR A 323 -15.34 24.30 -20.15
C THR A 323 -15.05 25.23 -18.96
N PRO A 324 -13.82 25.76 -18.78
CA PRO A 324 -13.60 26.77 -17.73
C PRO A 324 -14.07 28.14 -18.23
N ALA A 325 -14.99 28.75 -17.49
CA ALA A 325 -15.39 30.14 -17.68
C ALA A 325 -14.21 31.08 -17.42
N ARG A 326 -13.87 31.91 -18.41
CA ARG A 326 -12.93 33.03 -18.29
C ARG A 326 -13.48 34.07 -17.31
N ARG A 327 -12.74 34.36 -16.23
CA ARG A 327 -12.93 35.60 -15.45
C ARG A 327 -12.43 36.80 -16.26
N PRO A 328 -13.12 37.95 -16.28
CA PRO A 328 -12.61 39.17 -16.91
C PRO A 328 -11.46 39.77 -16.09
N ARG A 329 -10.43 40.26 -16.78
CA ARG A 329 -9.37 41.11 -16.23
C ARG A 329 -9.96 42.48 -15.88
N THR A 330 -9.83 42.90 -14.63
CA THR A 330 -9.99 44.29 -14.23
C THR A 330 -8.70 45.05 -14.52
N THR A 331 -8.79 46.16 -15.25
CA THR A 331 -7.71 47.14 -15.44
C THR A 331 -7.66 48.09 -14.24
N PRO A 332 -6.48 48.57 -13.80
CA PRO A 332 -6.41 49.60 -12.79
C PRO A 332 -6.65 50.98 -13.41
N SER A 333 -7.58 51.76 -12.85
CA SER A 333 -7.77 53.17 -13.16
C SER A 333 -6.68 54.01 -12.51
N SER A 334 -5.98 54.81 -13.31
CA SER A 334 -5.08 55.87 -12.86
C SER A 334 -5.89 57.08 -12.37
N SER A 335 -5.69 57.49 -11.13
CA SER A 335 -6.04 58.82 -10.63
C SER A 335 -4.76 59.56 -10.22
N SER A 336 -4.48 60.67 -10.89
CA SER A 336 -3.55 61.71 -10.43
C SER A 336 -4.32 62.79 -9.66
N PRO A 337 -3.67 63.49 -8.72
CA PRO A 337 -4.34 64.42 -7.82
C PRO A 337 -4.47 65.84 -8.40
N ALA A 338 -5.53 66.52 -7.96
CA ALA A 338 -5.60 67.97 -7.78
C ALA A 338 -6.29 68.21 -6.43
#